data_AF-A0A356CTK8-F1
#
_entry.id   AF-A0A356CTK8-F1
#
_cell.length_a   1.000
_cell.length_b   1.000
_cell.length_c   1.000
_cell.angle_alpha   90.00
_cell.angle_beta   90.00
_cell.angle_gamma   90.00
#
_symmetry.space_group_name_H-M   'P 1'
#
loop_
_entity.id
_entity.type
_entity.pdbx_description
1 polymer ?
#
loop_
_entity_poly.entity_id
_entity_poly.type
_entity_poly.pdbx_seq_one_letter_code
_entity_poly.pdbx_strand_id
1 'polypeptide(L)'
;MNIHLTGHHLEITPSLKEYIQTKLARIFHHFDHVIDAKVTLTVNKLEHIAEATIHLPKSDIHAECRGESMYTAIDLLSGKLDRQVIKYKEVHKDHHRVQGGLKHQSIE
;
A
#
# COMPACT_ATOMS: atom_id res chain seq x y z
N MET A 1 -10.02 7.53 -4.59
CA MET A 1 -9.02 6.48 -4.88
C MET A 1 -9.76 5.24 -5.37
N ASN A 2 -9.31 4.69 -6.49
CA ASN A 2 -9.89 3.47 -7.07
C ASN A 2 -9.03 2.26 -6.72
N ILE A 3 -9.67 1.14 -6.41
CA ILE A 3 -9.01 -0.15 -6.19
C ILE A 3 -9.41 -1.06 -7.34
N HIS A 4 -8.44 -1.46 -8.15
CA HIS A 4 -8.59 -2.42 -9.23
C HIS A 4 -8.24 -3.81 -8.70
N LEU A 5 -9.21 -4.73 -8.73
CA LEU A 5 -9.04 -6.10 -8.25
C LEU A 5 -9.12 -7.06 -9.44
N THR A 6 -8.11 -7.91 -9.58
CA THR A 6 -8.04 -8.93 -10.63
C THR A 6 -7.77 -10.29 -10.00
N GLY A 7 -8.55 -11.31 -10.40
CA GLY A 7 -8.32 -12.70 -10.04
C GLY A 7 -7.74 -13.45 -11.23
N HIS A 8 -6.67 -14.21 -11.02
CA HIS A 8 -6.05 -15.07 -12.02
C HIS A 8 -6.21 -16.53 -11.60
N HIS A 9 -6.98 -17.30 -12.38
CA HIS A 9 -7.42 -18.66 -12.02
C HIS A 9 -8.24 -18.71 -10.71
N LEU A 10 -8.87 -17.59 -10.33
CA LEU A 10 -9.84 -17.54 -9.25
C LEU A 10 -10.93 -16.51 -9.53
N GLU A 11 -12.10 -16.75 -8.97
CA GLU A 11 -13.19 -15.77 -8.93
C GLU A 11 -13.06 -14.91 -7.67
N ILE A 12 -13.18 -13.59 -7.82
CA ILE A 12 -13.22 -12.68 -6.67
C ILE A 12 -14.63 -12.65 -6.11
N THR A 13 -14.83 -13.39 -5.00
CA THR A 13 -16.10 -13.38 -4.27
C THR A 13 -16.35 -12.04 -3.56
N PRO A 14 -17.60 -11.70 -3.22
CA PRO A 14 -17.92 -10.50 -2.46
C PRO A 14 -17.17 -10.42 -1.12
N SER A 15 -17.06 -11.54 -0.41
CA SER A 15 -16.34 -11.63 0.86
C SER A 15 -14.84 -11.36 0.71
N LEU A 16 -14.22 -11.87 -0.35
CA LEU A 16 -12.80 -11.65 -0.63
C LEU A 16 -12.54 -10.17 -1.00
N LYS A 17 -13.42 -9.58 -1.79
CA LYS A 17 -13.39 -8.15 -2.13
C LYS A 17 -13.48 -7.27 -0.89
N GLU A 18 -14.46 -7.51 -0.03
CA GLU A 18 -14.64 -6.76 1.21
C GLU A 18 -13.44 -6.89 2.16
N TYR A 19 -12.88 -8.10 2.24
CA TYR A 19 -11.70 -8.37 3.04
C TYR A 19 -10.49 -7.55 2.56
N ILE A 20 -10.22 -7.53 1.25
CA ILE A 20 -9.12 -6.74 0.67
C ILE A 20 -9.34 -5.24 0.89
N GLN A 21 -10.56 -4.77 0.65
CA GLN A 21 -10.91 -3.36 0.87
C GLN A 21 -10.67 -2.95 2.32
N THR A 22 -11.06 -3.78 3.29
CA THR A 22 -10.83 -3.53 4.72
C THR A 22 -9.34 -3.48 5.06
N LYS A 23 -8.53 -4.38 4.50
CA LYS A 23 -7.09 -4.42 4.73
C LYS A 23 -6.38 -3.21 4.15
N LEU A 24 -6.68 -2.88 2.89
CA LEU A 24 -6.10 -1.71 2.23
C LEU A 24 -6.55 -0.39 2.86
N ALA A 25 -7.79 -0.28 3.34
CA ALA A 25 -8.28 0.93 4.02
C ALA A 25 -7.43 1.31 5.24
N ARG A 26 -6.92 0.32 6.00
CA ARG A 26 -6.00 0.58 7.13
C ARG A 26 -4.71 1.21 6.67
N ILE A 27 -4.14 0.71 5.56
CA ILE A 27 -2.91 1.24 4.97
C ILE A 27 -3.12 2.69 4.52
N PHE A 28 -4.24 2.96 3.85
CA PHE A 28 -4.57 4.30 3.36
C PHE A 28 -4.90 5.28 4.47
N HIS A 29 -5.26 4.82 5.66
CA HIS A 29 -5.35 5.69 6.82
C HIS A 29 -3.99 6.26 7.25
N HIS A 30 -2.89 5.55 6.97
CA HIS A 30 -1.55 6.07 7.23
C HIS A 30 -1.13 7.14 6.21
N PHE A 31 -1.60 7.08 4.97
CA PHE A 31 -1.26 8.02 3.90
C PHE A 31 -2.45 8.25 2.96
N ASP A 32 -2.94 9.49 2.94
CA ASP A 32 -4.17 9.94 2.30
C ASP A 32 -4.02 10.37 0.83
N HIS A 33 -2.79 10.52 0.34
CA HIS A 33 -2.52 10.93 -1.05
C HIS A 33 -2.29 9.74 -2.01
N VAL A 34 -3.04 8.64 -1.85
CA VAL A 34 -2.97 7.51 -2.79
C VAL A 34 -3.77 7.83 -4.05
N ILE A 35 -3.14 7.63 -5.23
CA ILE A 35 -3.77 7.87 -6.53
C ILE A 35 -4.68 6.69 -6.87
N ASP A 36 -4.08 5.51 -7.00
CA ASP A 36 -4.79 4.26 -7.26
C ASP A 36 -4.05 3.05 -6.68
N ALA A 37 -4.75 1.93 -6.60
CA ALA A 37 -4.18 0.66 -6.19
C ALA A 37 -4.67 -0.46 -7.11
N LYS A 38 -3.74 -1.34 -7.50
CA LYS A 38 -4.01 -2.57 -8.25
C LYS A 38 -3.67 -3.75 -7.38
N VAL A 39 -4.57 -4.71 -7.28
CA VAL A 39 -4.36 -5.97 -6.56
C VAL A 39 -4.65 -7.12 -7.49
N THR A 40 -3.70 -8.03 -7.59
CA THR A 40 -3.83 -9.27 -8.33
C THR A 40 -3.75 -10.43 -7.36
N LEU A 41 -4.79 -11.26 -7.37
CA LEU A 41 -4.81 -12.51 -6.64
C LEU A 41 -4.56 -13.62 -7.66
N THR A 42 -3.73 -14.60 -7.29
CA THR A 42 -3.46 -15.76 -8.15
C THR A 42 -3.49 -17.04 -7.32
N VAL A 43 -4.11 -18.08 -7.86
CA VAL A 43 -3.94 -19.45 -7.36
C VAL A 43 -3.18 -20.24 -8.41
N ASN A 44 -2.01 -20.76 -8.04
CA ASN A 44 -1.20 -21.62 -8.91
C ASN A 44 -0.91 -22.94 -8.20
N LYS A 45 -1.59 -24.02 -8.62
CA LYS A 45 -1.55 -25.33 -7.97
C LYS A 45 -1.89 -25.24 -6.47
N LEU A 46 -0.90 -25.28 -5.60
CA LEU A 46 -1.03 -25.22 -4.13
C LEU A 46 -0.57 -23.88 -3.56
N GLU A 47 -0.10 -22.95 -4.39
CA GLU A 47 0.36 -21.64 -3.94
C GLU A 47 -0.76 -20.60 -4.11
N HIS A 48 -1.04 -19.86 -3.03
CA HIS A 48 -1.88 -18.68 -3.05
C HIS A 48 -0.99 -17.43 -3.02
N ILE A 49 -1.12 -16.59 -4.04
CA ILE A 49 -0.29 -15.41 -4.24
C ILE A 49 -1.18 -14.18 -4.24
N ALA A 50 -0.81 -13.18 -3.45
CA ALA A 50 -1.40 -11.86 -3.44
C ALA A 50 -0.33 -10.84 -3.79
N GLU A 51 -0.59 -10.04 -4.82
CA GLU A 51 0.28 -8.99 -5.33
C GLU A 51 -0.48 -7.68 -5.32
N ALA A 52 0.19 -6.58 -4.96
CA ALA A 52 -0.38 -5.26 -5.15
C ALA A 52 0.65 -4.21 -5.51
N THR A 53 0.18 -3.25 -6.30
CA THR A 53 0.90 -2.02 -6.63
C THR A 53 0.04 -0.82 -6.21
N ILE A 54 0.59 0.04 -5.35
CA ILE A 54 -0.02 1.28 -4.90
C ILE A 54 0.71 2.42 -5.59
N HIS A 55 -0.02 3.22 -6.37
CA HIS A 55 0.50 4.37 -7.06
C HIS A 55 0.39 5.62 -6.17
N LEU A 56 1.52 6.26 -5.90
CA LEU A 56 1.62 7.49 -5.10
C LEU A 56 2.15 8.64 -5.98
N PRO A 57 2.03 9.91 -5.55
CA PRO A 57 2.37 11.06 -6.40
C PRO A 57 3.80 11.11 -6.93
N LYS A 58 4.75 10.47 -6.24
CA LYS A 58 6.19 10.52 -6.59
C LYS A 58 6.83 9.15 -6.77
N SER A 59 6.12 8.06 -6.46
CA SER A 59 6.66 6.70 -6.49
C SER A 59 5.53 5.70 -6.48
N ASP A 60 5.84 4.49 -6.95
CA ASP A 60 4.99 3.33 -6.75
C ASP A 60 5.52 2.49 -5.58
N ILE A 61 4.62 1.82 -4.89
CA ILE A 61 4.94 0.80 -3.89
C ILE A 61 4.40 -0.52 -4.42
N HIS A 62 5.26 -1.53 -4.49
CA HIS A 62 4.90 -2.85 -4.98
C HIS A 62 5.23 -3.91 -3.91
N ALA A 63 4.37 -4.92 -3.80
CA ALA A 63 4.64 -6.09 -2.97
C ALA A 63 3.94 -7.34 -3.53
N GLU A 64 4.62 -8.47 -3.38
CA GLU A 64 4.07 -9.82 -3.58
C GLU A 64 4.26 -10.63 -2.28
N CYS A 65 3.24 -11.40 -1.93
CA CYS A 65 3.27 -12.37 -0.83
C CYS A 65 2.61 -13.67 -1.24
N ARG A 66 3.14 -14.78 -0.70
CA ARG A 66 2.59 -16.12 -0.83
C ARG A 66 2.14 -16.62 0.53
N GLY A 67 1.09 -17.42 0.55
CA GLY A 67 0.56 -18.00 1.78
C GLY A 67 -0.07 -19.37 1.54
N GLU A 68 -0.27 -20.10 2.64
CA GLU A 68 -0.96 -21.40 2.66
C GLU A 68 -2.46 -21.26 2.33
N SER A 69 -3.00 -20.04 2.45
CA SER A 69 -4.33 -19.66 1.99
C SER A 69 -4.30 -18.27 1.36
N MET A 70 -5.31 -17.94 0.56
CA MET A 70 -5.46 -16.60 -0.02
C MET A 70 -5.57 -15.51 1.07
N TYR A 71 -6.26 -15.78 2.16
CA TYR A 71 -6.37 -14.84 3.29
C TYR A 71 -5.01 -14.59 3.95
N THR A 72 -4.22 -15.65 4.14
CA THR A 72 -2.85 -15.55 4.66
C THR A 72 -1.96 -14.72 3.73
N ALA A 73 -2.04 -14.95 2.42
CA ALA A 73 -1.29 -14.17 1.44
C ALA A 73 -1.67 -12.67 1.47
N ILE A 74 -2.96 -12.37 1.59
CA ILE A 74 -3.47 -10.99 1.72
C ILE A 74 -2.99 -10.34 3.03
N ASP A 75 -2.99 -11.06 4.15
CA ASP A 75 -2.51 -10.54 5.44
C ASP A 75 -1.01 -10.19 5.39
N LEU A 76 -0.20 -11.09 4.84
CA LEU A 76 1.22 -10.85 4.63
C LEU A 76 1.46 -9.66 3.69
N LEU A 77 0.71 -9.59 2.59
CA LEU A 77 0.77 -8.47 1.64
C LEU A 77 0.43 -7.15 2.33
N SER A 78 -0.68 -7.10 3.07
CA SER A 78 -1.13 -5.93 3.79
C SER A 78 -0.06 -5.43 4.77
N GLY A 79 0.57 -6.33 5.54
CA GLY A 79 1.62 -5.95 6.48
C GLY A 79 2.89 -5.41 5.79
N LYS A 80 3.26 -5.94 4.62
CA LYS A 80 4.38 -5.41 3.84
C LYS A 80 4.09 -4.02 3.28
N LEU A 81 2.91 -3.83 2.69
CA LEU A 81 2.50 -2.55 2.11
C LEU A 81 2.38 -1.47 3.19
N ASP A 82 1.82 -1.80 4.35
CA ASP A 82 1.70 -0.89 5.49
C ASP A 82 3.05 -0.28 5.89
N ARG A 83 4.06 -1.14 6.10
CA ARG A 83 5.43 -0.71 6.41
C ARG A 83 6.04 0.16 5.31
N GLN A 84 5.82 -0.19 4.05
CA GLN A 84 6.34 0.57 2.91
C GLN A 84 5.69 1.95 2.80
N VAL A 85 4.37 2.05 3.03
CA VAL A 85 3.62 3.32 3.01
C VAL A 85 4.06 4.23 4.16
N ILE A 86 4.23 3.68 5.36
CA ILE A 86 4.75 4.43 6.51
C ILE A 86 6.16 4.97 6.20
N LYS A 87 7.06 4.13 5.70
CA LYS A 87 8.42 4.54 5.31
C LYS A 87 8.39 5.62 4.23
N TYR A 88 7.54 5.48 3.21
CA TYR A 88 7.37 6.50 2.18
C TYR A 88 6.94 7.83 2.78
N LYS A 89 5.95 7.82 3.68
CA LYS A 89 5.46 9.01 4.36
C LYS A 89 6.54 9.69 5.20
N GLU A 90 7.36 8.92 5.92
CA GLU A 90 8.46 9.45 6.74
C GLU A 90 9.47 10.19 5.87
N VAL A 91 9.97 9.54 4.81
CA VAL A 91 10.94 10.13 3.86
C VAL A 91 10.39 11.41 3.22
N HIS A 92 9.10 11.45 2.89
CA HIS A 92 8.50 12.58 2.18
C HIS A 92 7.93 13.67 3.11
N LYS A 93 7.82 13.42 4.42
CA LYS A 93 7.45 14.44 5.42
C LYS A 93 8.63 15.36 5.77
N ASP A 94 9.86 14.85 5.75
CA ASP A 94 11.04 15.60 6.23
C ASP A 94 11.43 16.79 5.34
N HIS A 95 11.01 16.80 4.07
CA HIS A 95 11.30 17.92 3.17
C HIS A 95 10.56 19.23 3.54
N HIS A 96 9.56 19.21 4.42
CA HIS A 96 8.87 20.42 4.87
C HIS A 96 9.46 21.08 6.11
N ARG A 97 10.39 20.45 6.85
CA ARG A 97 10.95 21.05 8.09
C ARG A 97 12.17 21.94 7.88
N VAL A 98 12.85 21.87 6.73
CA VAL A 98 14.17 22.53 6.57
C VAL A 98 14.09 23.93 5.92
N GLN A 99 12.94 24.36 5.42
CA GLN A 99 12.83 25.65 4.70
C GLN A 99 12.30 26.83 5.53
N GLY A 100 12.35 26.75 6.87
CA GLY A 100 11.67 27.69 7.77
C GLY A 100 12.49 28.24 8.94
N GLY A 101 13.82 28.11 8.97
CA GLY A 101 14.61 28.60 10.10
C GLY A 101 15.96 29.15 9.68
N LEU A 102 16.05 30.48 9.62
CA LEU A 102 17.22 31.38 9.71
C LEU A 102 17.02 32.58 8.75
N LYS A 103 16.01 33.40 9.04
CA LYS A 103 16.01 34.81 8.63
C LYS A 103 16.13 35.67 9.88
N HIS A 104 17.16 36.51 9.89
CA HIS A 104 17.38 37.68 10.72
C HIS A 104 17.55 37.47 12.24
N GLN A 105 18.79 37.69 12.70
CA GLN A 105 18.99 38.83 13.58
C GLN A 105 20.40 39.41 13.37
N SER A 106 20.45 40.53 12.65
CA SER A 106 21.52 41.51 12.80
C SER A 106 21.30 42.18 14.16
N ILE A 107 22.32 42.23 15.00
CA ILE A 107 22.37 43.18 16.11
C ILE A 107 23.71 43.87 16.03
N GLU A 108 23.63 45.20 16.02
CA GLU A 108 24.72 46.19 16.03
C GLU A 108 25.70 46.01 17.20
#